data_AF-A0A117L0X1-F1
#
_entry.id   AF-A0A117L0X1-F1
#
_cell.length_a   1.000
_cell.length_b   1.000
_cell.length_c   1.000
_cell.angle_alpha   90.00
_cell.angle_beta   90.00
_cell.angle_gamma   90.00
#
_symmetry.space_group_name_H-M   'P 1'
#
loop_
_entity.id
_entity.type
_entity.pdbx_description
1 polymer ?
#
loop_
_entity_poly.entity_id
_entity_poly.type
_entity_poly.pdbx_seq_one_letter_code
_entity_poly.pdbx_strand_id
1 'polypeptide(L)'
;MTYANYSEADTRAKLIDPKLHDAGWNENRIKREYVISLGRILNNDGSRTSPKRADYVLFYPDIQGHIIAVVEAKKASEDPYKGLEQAKRYAKTLDAPFAYSTNGLKIVEYDFLTKQSNEFSEFPEPENLWERYVKRRGLDEAIKRSEKNPLEVPYYIRDKKPRYYQDVAVRRALEEILLGRKRLLLTMATGSGKTYVAFQIAWKLRKSNFLKKILYPSSHHL
;
A
#
# COMPACT_ATOMS: atom_id res chain seq x y z
N MET A 1 20.54 -22.36 17.14
CA MET A 1 20.91 -22.06 15.75
C MET A 1 21.53 -20.67 15.71
N THR A 2 22.77 -20.53 15.24
CA THR A 2 23.47 -19.23 15.19
C THR A 2 23.13 -18.50 13.89
N TYR A 3 22.10 -17.65 13.95
CA TYR A 3 21.71 -16.76 12.84
C TYR A 3 22.73 -15.64 12.56
N ALA A 4 23.80 -15.55 13.36
CA ALA A 4 24.78 -14.47 13.34
C ALA A 4 25.46 -14.26 11.97
N ASN A 5 25.59 -15.32 11.17
CA ASN A 5 26.22 -15.27 9.85
C ASN A 5 25.23 -15.04 8.69
N TYR A 6 23.94 -14.87 8.96
CA TYR A 6 22.96 -14.67 7.89
C TYR A 6 23.17 -13.29 7.27
N SER A 7 23.33 -13.26 5.95
CA SER A 7 23.21 -12.02 5.19
C SER A 7 21.77 -11.49 5.27
N GLU A 8 21.53 -10.27 4.78
CA GLU A 8 20.17 -9.74 4.71
C GLU A 8 19.32 -10.58 3.75
N ALA A 9 19.90 -11.03 2.64
CA ALA A 9 19.26 -11.95 1.70
C ALA A 9 18.93 -13.31 2.34
N ASP A 10 19.84 -13.89 3.14
CA ASP A 10 19.56 -15.10 3.91
C ASP A 10 18.45 -14.89 4.93
N THR A 11 18.48 -13.76 5.64
CA THR A 11 17.47 -13.40 6.63
C THR A 11 16.09 -13.29 5.98
N ARG A 12 16.04 -12.67 4.81
CA ARG A 12 14.83 -12.57 3.99
C ARG A 12 14.29 -13.94 3.59
N ALA A 13 15.09 -14.73 2.88
CA ALA A 13 14.64 -16.01 2.33
C ALA A 13 14.35 -17.08 3.39
N LYS A 14 15.13 -17.12 4.49
CA LYS A 14 15.08 -18.21 5.48
C LYS A 14 14.25 -17.88 6.71
N LEU A 15 13.99 -16.60 7.00
CA LEU A 15 13.27 -16.20 8.22
C LEU A 15 12.05 -15.33 7.91
N ILE A 16 12.18 -14.30 7.07
CA ILE A 16 11.10 -13.33 6.82
C ILE A 16 10.05 -13.89 5.86
N ASP A 17 10.47 -14.46 4.72
CA ASP A 17 9.56 -15.04 3.74
C ASP A 17 8.68 -16.15 4.36
N PRO A 18 9.23 -17.13 5.12
CA PRO A 18 8.41 -18.10 5.84
C PRO A 18 7.40 -17.44 6.79
N LYS A 19 7.84 -16.46 7.61
CA LYS A 19 6.93 -15.78 8.54
C LYS A 19 5.80 -15.00 7.86
N LEU A 20 6.07 -14.41 6.69
CA LEU A 20 5.02 -13.76 5.89
C LEU A 20 4.03 -14.81 5.38
N HIS A 21 4.52 -15.93 4.86
CA HIS A 21 3.68 -17.03 4.37
C HIS A 21 2.85 -17.69 5.47
N ASP A 22 3.45 -17.94 6.64
CA ASP A 22 2.78 -18.51 7.81
C ASP A 22 1.66 -17.60 8.31
N ALA A 23 1.84 -16.28 8.20
CA ALA A 23 0.80 -15.28 8.48
C ALA A 23 -0.23 -15.12 7.34
N GLY A 24 -0.23 -15.97 6.30
CA GLY A 24 -1.21 -15.93 5.22
C GLY A 24 -0.91 -14.93 4.09
N TRP A 25 0.27 -14.28 4.09
CA TRP A 25 0.73 -13.47 2.96
C TRP A 25 1.27 -14.39 1.87
N ASN A 26 0.49 -14.58 0.81
CA ASN A 26 0.91 -15.36 -0.35
C ASN A 26 1.51 -14.47 -1.45
N GLU A 27 2.01 -15.09 -2.52
CA GLU A 27 2.61 -14.40 -3.67
C GLU A 27 1.64 -13.47 -4.42
N ASN A 28 0.33 -13.63 -4.25
CA ASN A 28 -0.66 -12.72 -4.81
C ASN A 28 -0.91 -11.48 -3.92
N ARG A 29 -0.33 -11.42 -2.72
CA ARG A 29 -0.41 -10.26 -1.80
C ARG A 29 0.95 -9.62 -1.52
N ILE A 30 2.06 -10.21 -1.97
CA ILE A 30 3.42 -9.71 -1.72
C ILE A 30 4.06 -9.18 -3.02
N LYS A 31 4.74 -8.04 -2.94
CA LYS A 31 5.79 -7.65 -3.90
C LYS A 31 7.10 -7.43 -3.20
N ARG A 32 8.12 -8.21 -3.60
CA ARG A 32 9.52 -8.04 -3.19
C ARG A 32 10.21 -7.01 -4.06
N GLU A 33 11.24 -6.33 -3.55
CA GLU A 33 12.06 -5.36 -4.30
C GLU A 33 11.23 -4.27 -5.00
N TYR A 34 10.20 -3.76 -4.31
CA TYR A 34 9.23 -2.85 -4.90
C TYR A 34 9.86 -1.49 -5.18
N VAL A 35 9.93 -1.10 -6.45
CA VAL A 35 10.48 0.20 -6.87
C VAL A 35 9.51 1.33 -6.55
N ILE A 36 9.87 2.18 -5.58
CA ILE A 36 9.10 3.37 -5.18
C ILE A 36 9.41 4.54 -6.12
N SER A 37 10.68 4.76 -6.42
CA SER A 37 11.09 5.79 -7.37
C SER A 37 12.36 5.41 -8.10
N LEU A 38 12.47 5.85 -9.36
CA LEU A 38 13.64 5.64 -10.21
C LEU A 38 14.76 6.66 -9.96
N GLY A 39 14.68 7.42 -8.85
CA GLY A 39 15.56 8.55 -8.59
C GLY A 39 15.16 9.84 -9.31
N ARG A 40 15.62 10.97 -8.79
CA ARG A 40 15.45 12.29 -9.41
C ARG A 40 16.52 12.51 -10.46
N ILE A 41 16.16 13.06 -11.61
CA ILE A 41 17.12 13.51 -12.62
C ILE A 41 17.90 14.68 -12.00
N LEU A 42 19.23 14.57 -11.99
CA LEU A 42 20.12 15.57 -11.40
C LEU A 42 20.60 16.56 -12.46
N ASN A 43 20.98 16.07 -13.63
CA ASN A 43 21.50 16.89 -14.72
C ASN A 43 20.83 16.54 -16.06
N ASN A 44 21.02 17.40 -17.05
CA ASN A 44 20.49 17.23 -18.41
C ASN A 44 21.12 16.05 -19.19
N ASP A 45 22.17 15.44 -18.65
CA ASP A 45 22.81 14.23 -19.16
C ASP A 45 22.03 12.93 -18.84
N GLY A 46 20.92 13.03 -18.10
CA GLY A 46 20.10 11.90 -17.70
C GLY A 46 20.55 11.18 -16.42
N SER A 47 21.59 11.68 -15.73
CA SER A 47 22.03 11.18 -14.43
C SER A 47 20.90 11.28 -13.39
N ARG A 48 20.79 10.25 -12.53
CA ARG A 48 19.74 10.16 -11.50
C ARG A 48 20.31 9.83 -10.13
N THR A 49 19.64 10.29 -9.07
CA THR A 49 19.88 9.76 -7.72
C THR A 49 19.56 8.27 -7.67
N SER A 50 20.07 7.55 -6.66
CA SER A 50 19.74 6.13 -6.50
C SER A 50 18.23 5.90 -6.42
N PRO A 51 17.72 4.82 -7.05
CA PRO A 51 16.33 4.44 -6.94
C PRO A 51 16.01 4.08 -5.49
N LYS A 52 14.77 4.35 -5.08
CA LYS A 52 14.26 3.90 -3.78
C LYS A 52 13.47 2.61 -4.00
N ARG A 53 13.84 1.56 -3.26
CA ARG A 53 13.18 0.26 -3.29
C ARG A 53 12.85 -0.15 -1.86
N ALA A 54 11.65 -0.67 -1.67
CA ALA A 54 11.27 -1.33 -0.43
C ALA A 54 11.50 -2.83 -0.56
N ASP A 55 11.92 -3.49 0.53
CA ASP A 55 12.17 -4.93 0.50
C ASP A 55 10.88 -5.71 0.23
N TYR A 56 9.80 -5.34 0.91
CA TYR A 56 8.46 -5.87 0.66
C TYR A 56 7.39 -4.78 0.71
N VAL A 57 6.41 -4.92 -0.18
CA VAL A 57 5.15 -4.19 -0.13
C VAL A 57 4.02 -5.22 -0.11
N LEU A 58 3.15 -5.06 0.88
CA LEU A 58 2.01 -5.95 1.14
C LEU A 58 0.74 -5.29 0.62
N PHE A 59 -0.10 -6.07 -0.04
CA PHE A 59 -1.32 -5.60 -0.70
C PHE A 59 -2.57 -6.33 -0.20
N TYR A 60 -3.70 -5.63 -0.20
CA TYR A 60 -5.00 -6.19 0.13
C TYR A 60 -6.08 -5.75 -0.88
N PRO A 61 -6.98 -6.65 -1.33
CA PRO A 61 -7.00 -8.09 -1.04
C PRO A 61 -5.92 -8.88 -1.79
N ASP A 62 -5.28 -8.28 -2.80
CA ASP A 62 -4.19 -8.85 -3.58
C ASP A 62 -3.36 -7.71 -4.24
N ILE A 63 -2.33 -8.04 -5.04
CA ILE A 63 -1.43 -7.11 -5.77
C ILE A 63 -2.13 -6.22 -6.83
N GLN A 64 -3.43 -6.37 -7.02
CA GLN A 64 -4.28 -5.47 -7.80
C GLN A 64 -5.11 -4.57 -6.90
N GLY A 65 -5.19 -4.86 -5.61
CA GLY A 65 -5.77 -4.01 -4.58
C GLY A 65 -4.82 -2.92 -4.11
N HIS A 66 -4.98 -2.55 -2.85
CA HIS A 66 -4.34 -1.41 -2.23
C HIS A 66 -3.10 -1.82 -1.45
N ILE A 67 -2.10 -0.94 -1.40
CA ILE A 67 -0.96 -1.12 -0.52
C ILE A 67 -1.42 -0.96 0.93
N ILE A 68 -1.23 -2.00 1.74
CA ILE A 68 -1.62 -2.02 3.15
C ILE A 68 -0.41 -1.93 4.09
N ALA A 69 0.76 -2.42 3.67
CA ALA A 69 1.97 -2.28 4.46
C ALA A 69 3.26 -2.24 3.64
N VAL A 70 4.32 -1.70 4.27
CA VAL A 70 5.71 -1.78 3.79
C VAL A 70 6.55 -2.48 4.83
N VAL A 71 7.44 -3.39 4.42
CA VAL A 71 8.36 -4.10 5.31
C VAL A 71 9.80 -3.87 4.85
N GLU A 72 10.67 -3.46 5.77
CA GLU A 72 12.11 -3.36 5.57
C GLU A 72 12.85 -4.44 6.36
N ALA A 73 13.72 -5.17 5.68
CA ALA A 73 14.53 -6.21 6.26
C ALA A 73 15.83 -5.65 6.86
N LYS A 74 16.36 -6.40 7.83
CA LYS A 74 17.70 -6.27 8.36
C LYS A 74 18.33 -7.66 8.47
N LYS A 75 19.64 -7.71 8.61
CA LYS A 75 20.35 -8.95 8.97
C LYS A 75 19.84 -9.46 10.31
N ALA A 76 19.76 -10.77 10.49
CA ALA A 76 19.32 -11.40 11.74
C ALA A 76 20.11 -10.95 12.98
N SER A 77 21.38 -10.56 12.81
CA SER A 77 22.25 -10.04 13.86
C SER A 77 22.06 -8.55 14.18
N GLU A 78 21.29 -7.81 13.37
CA GLU A 78 21.04 -6.39 13.57
C GLU A 78 19.74 -6.14 14.32
N ASP A 79 19.69 -5.01 15.03
CA ASP A 79 18.47 -4.52 15.67
C ASP A 79 17.46 -4.03 14.60
N PRO A 80 16.23 -4.59 14.54
CA PRO A 80 15.21 -4.19 13.57
C PRO A 80 14.78 -2.72 13.72
N TYR A 81 14.94 -2.09 14.89
CA TYR A 81 14.61 -0.67 15.05
C TYR A 81 15.42 0.24 14.12
N LYS A 82 16.62 -0.19 13.70
CA LYS A 82 17.46 0.55 12.74
C LYS A 82 16.78 0.76 11.38
N GLY A 83 15.87 -0.14 10.97
CA GLY A 83 15.13 -0.02 9.71
C GLY A 83 13.80 0.72 9.81
N LEU A 84 13.31 1.02 11.02
CA LEU A 84 11.95 1.52 11.22
C LEU A 84 11.70 2.88 10.56
N GLU A 85 12.64 3.82 10.68
CA GLU A 85 12.50 5.15 10.06
C GLU A 85 12.51 5.07 8.52
N GLN A 86 13.26 4.13 7.94
CA GLN A 86 13.23 3.86 6.51
C GLN A 86 11.87 3.29 6.09
N ALA A 87 11.36 2.29 6.81
CA ALA A 87 10.05 1.70 6.57
C ALA A 87 8.93 2.75 6.65
N LYS A 88 8.94 3.60 7.68
CA LYS A 88 7.99 4.71 7.84
C LYS A 88 8.04 5.69 6.67
N ARG A 89 9.23 6.06 6.20
CA ARG A 89 9.39 6.97 5.06
C ARG A 89 8.83 6.37 3.77
N TYR A 90 9.06 5.09 3.53
CA TYR A 90 8.52 4.39 2.37
C TYR A 90 7.01 4.19 2.46
N ALA A 91 6.49 3.72 3.59
CA ALA A 91 5.06 3.63 3.84
C ALA A 91 4.36 4.97 3.64
N LYS A 92 4.92 6.07 4.17
CA LYS A 92 4.38 7.42 3.97
C LYS A 92 4.35 7.82 2.49
N THR A 93 5.35 7.44 1.71
CA THR A 93 5.41 7.74 0.26
C THR A 93 4.35 6.95 -0.52
N LEU A 94 4.13 5.70 -0.14
CA LEU A 94 3.14 4.81 -0.75
C LEU A 94 1.73 4.94 -0.14
N ASP A 95 1.57 5.82 0.85
CA ASP A 95 0.37 5.99 1.67
C ASP A 95 -0.13 4.69 2.31
N ALA A 96 0.81 3.81 2.71
CA ALA A 96 0.52 2.57 3.42
C ALA A 96 0.20 2.87 4.90
N PRO A 97 -0.86 2.28 5.48
CA PRO A 97 -1.22 2.48 6.89
C PRO A 97 -0.23 1.86 7.88
N PHE A 98 0.50 0.81 7.49
CA PHE A 98 1.43 0.10 8.36
C PHE A 98 2.85 0.08 7.78
N ALA A 99 3.84 0.27 8.64
CA ALA A 99 5.25 0.10 8.33
C ALA A 99 5.85 -0.94 9.27
N TYR A 100 6.69 -1.81 8.75
CA TYR A 100 7.39 -2.82 9.53
C TYR A 100 8.88 -2.75 9.28
N SER A 101 9.67 -3.01 10.32
CA SER A 101 11.05 -3.44 10.16
C SER A 101 11.32 -4.72 10.92
N THR A 102 12.06 -5.64 10.31
CA THR A 102 12.32 -6.95 10.91
C THR A 102 13.70 -7.48 10.55
N ASN A 103 14.26 -8.25 11.47
CA ASN A 103 15.46 -9.05 11.25
C ASN A 103 15.12 -10.56 11.16
N GLY A 104 13.85 -10.90 10.89
CA GLY A 104 13.35 -12.27 10.87
C GLY A 104 13.07 -12.86 12.26
N LEU A 105 13.71 -12.39 13.33
CA LEU A 105 13.48 -12.86 14.70
C LEU A 105 12.44 -12.00 15.42
N LYS A 106 12.54 -10.68 15.28
CA LYS A 106 11.65 -9.68 15.86
C LYS A 106 11.06 -8.81 14.76
N ILE A 107 9.81 -8.41 14.92
CA ILE A 107 9.08 -7.52 14.00
C ILE A 107 8.68 -6.28 14.78
N VAL A 108 9.06 -5.11 14.26
CA VAL A 108 8.68 -3.80 14.82
C VAL A 108 7.74 -3.13 13.84
N GLU A 109 6.52 -2.85 14.28
CA GLU A 109 5.50 -2.12 13.53
C GLU A 109 5.52 -0.64 13.92
N TYR A 110 5.24 0.24 12.96
CA TYR A 110 4.68 1.55 13.19
C TYR A 110 3.34 1.67 12.46
N ASP A 111 2.31 1.98 13.22
CA ASP A 111 0.94 2.14 12.73
C ASP A 111 0.60 3.62 12.55
N PHE A 112 0.41 4.05 11.30
CA PHE A 112 0.11 5.45 10.98
C PHE A 112 -1.29 5.90 11.42
N LEU A 113 -2.21 4.96 11.66
CA LEU A 113 -3.58 5.25 12.04
C LEU A 113 -3.69 5.57 13.53
N THR A 114 -2.90 4.90 14.37
CA THR A 114 -2.82 5.15 15.83
C THR A 114 -1.62 6.00 16.24
N LYS A 115 -0.61 6.14 15.36
CA LYS A 115 0.69 6.78 15.61
C LYS A 115 1.49 6.08 16.72
N GLN A 116 1.33 4.77 16.85
CA GLN A 116 2.02 3.95 17.85
C GLN A 116 2.94 2.94 17.18
N SER A 117 3.97 2.53 17.91
CA SER A 117 4.83 1.41 17.53
C SER A 117 4.48 0.19 18.37
N ASN A 118 4.51 -0.98 17.75
CA ASN A 118 4.27 -2.26 18.41
C ASN A 118 5.38 -3.25 18.07
N GLU A 119 5.58 -4.25 18.91
CA GLU A 119 6.50 -5.35 18.66
C GLU A 119 5.73 -6.66 18.55
N PHE A 120 6.14 -7.50 17.61
CA PHE A 120 5.54 -8.81 17.37
C PHE A 120 6.63 -9.87 17.17
N SER A 121 6.29 -11.11 17.50
CA SER A 121 7.06 -12.30 17.10
C SER A 121 6.71 -12.77 15.69
N GLU A 122 5.48 -12.51 15.24
CA GLU A 122 4.88 -12.97 13.98
C GLU A 122 4.19 -11.81 13.25
N PHE A 123 4.06 -11.91 11.94
CA PHE A 123 3.34 -10.89 11.17
C PHE A 123 1.83 -11.00 11.42
N PRO A 124 1.09 -9.88 11.50
CA PRO A 124 -0.35 -9.93 11.48
C PRO A 124 -0.87 -10.50 10.16
N GLU A 125 -1.99 -11.24 10.22
CA GLU A 125 -2.68 -11.74 9.04
C GLU A 125 -3.21 -10.58 8.17
N PRO A 126 -3.32 -10.77 6.84
CA PRO A 126 -3.86 -9.75 5.93
C PRO A 126 -5.24 -9.24 6.33
N GLU A 127 -6.12 -10.15 6.73
CA GLU A 127 -7.48 -9.86 7.19
C GLU A 127 -7.45 -9.01 8.46
N ASN A 128 -6.53 -9.30 9.40
CA ASN A 128 -6.37 -8.50 10.61
C ASN A 128 -5.92 -7.06 10.32
N LEU A 129 -4.98 -6.86 9.39
CA LEU A 129 -4.58 -5.52 8.97
C LEU A 129 -5.70 -4.78 8.25
N TRP A 130 -6.49 -5.49 7.45
CA TRP A 130 -7.64 -4.91 6.78
C TRP A 130 -8.71 -4.44 7.76
N GLU A 131 -9.06 -5.26 8.74
CA GLU A 131 -10.01 -4.91 9.80
C GLU A 131 -9.53 -3.71 10.61
N ARG A 132 -8.25 -3.70 11.03
CA ARG A 132 -7.65 -2.54 11.71
C ARG A 132 -7.79 -1.28 10.87
N TYR A 133 -7.48 -1.37 9.57
CA TYR A 133 -7.56 -0.24 8.66
C TYR A 133 -9.00 0.28 8.51
N VAL A 134 -9.96 -0.61 8.23
CA VAL A 134 -11.38 -0.28 8.09
C VAL A 134 -11.92 0.39 9.34
N LYS A 135 -11.65 -0.20 10.51
CA LYS A 135 -12.12 0.29 11.80
C LYS A 135 -11.55 1.65 12.17
N ARG A 136 -10.25 1.82 12.03
CA ARG A 136 -9.57 3.08 12.40
C ARG A 136 -9.84 4.21 11.42
N ARG A 137 -10.26 3.89 10.18
CA ARG A 137 -10.77 4.85 9.21
C ARG A 137 -12.26 5.16 9.39
N GLY A 138 -12.97 4.44 10.25
CA GLY A 138 -14.41 4.62 10.47
C GLY A 138 -15.26 4.16 9.27
N LEU A 139 -14.77 3.19 8.51
CA LEU A 139 -15.41 2.71 7.28
C LEU A 139 -16.38 1.55 7.54
N ASP A 140 -16.44 1.03 8.76
CA ASP A 140 -17.14 -0.22 9.11
C ASP A 140 -18.61 -0.18 8.74
N GLU A 141 -19.31 0.90 9.13
CA GLU A 141 -20.74 1.04 8.86
C GLU A 141 -21.02 1.17 7.36
N ALA A 142 -20.21 1.96 6.66
CA ALA A 142 -20.37 2.17 5.22
C ALA A 142 -20.13 0.88 4.44
N ILE A 143 -19.09 0.12 4.80
CA ILE A 143 -18.79 -1.18 4.20
C ILE A 143 -19.91 -2.18 4.50
N LYS A 144 -20.40 -2.28 5.74
CA LYS A 144 -21.51 -3.18 6.12
C LYS A 144 -22.82 -2.88 5.38
N ARG A 145 -23.09 -1.60 5.08
CA ARG A 145 -24.27 -1.18 4.32
C ARG A 145 -24.11 -1.36 2.81
N SER A 146 -22.89 -1.55 2.32
CA SER A 146 -22.60 -1.74 0.90
C SER A 146 -22.82 -3.20 0.53
N GLU A 147 -23.48 -3.45 -0.61
CA GLU A 147 -23.61 -4.82 -1.15
C GLU A 147 -22.23 -5.44 -1.41
N LYS A 148 -21.28 -4.62 -1.86
CA LYS A 148 -19.88 -4.98 -2.04
C LYS A 148 -18.99 -3.82 -1.63
N ASN A 149 -17.88 -4.09 -0.95
CA ASN A 149 -16.94 -3.06 -0.55
C ASN A 149 -16.25 -2.41 -1.77
N PRO A 150 -16.45 -1.10 -2.05
CA PRO A 150 -15.81 -0.43 -3.18
C PRO A 150 -14.28 -0.47 -3.14
N LEU A 151 -13.66 -0.53 -1.96
CA LEU A 151 -12.21 -0.60 -1.82
C LEU A 151 -11.65 -1.95 -2.28
N GLU A 152 -12.42 -3.02 -2.13
CA GLU A 152 -12.01 -4.38 -2.55
C GLU A 152 -12.35 -4.69 -4.01
N VAL A 153 -13.09 -3.81 -4.70
CA VAL A 153 -13.32 -3.98 -6.14
C VAL A 153 -11.98 -3.88 -6.89
N PRO A 154 -11.60 -4.87 -7.71
CA PRO A 154 -10.35 -4.81 -8.47
C PRO A 154 -10.39 -3.66 -9.48
N TYR A 155 -9.22 -3.07 -9.72
CA TYR A 155 -9.07 -2.07 -10.76
C TYR A 155 -9.43 -2.67 -12.13
N TYR A 156 -10.04 -1.86 -12.98
CA TYR A 156 -10.17 -2.24 -14.39
C TYR A 156 -8.82 -2.09 -15.07
N ILE A 157 -8.17 -3.21 -15.41
CA ILE A 157 -6.86 -3.21 -16.05
C ILE A 157 -7.06 -3.62 -17.51
N ARG A 158 -6.81 -2.68 -18.43
CA ARG A 158 -6.71 -2.98 -19.87
C ARG A 158 -5.26 -3.28 -20.25
N ASP A 159 -4.36 -2.34 -19.99
CA ASP A 159 -2.95 -2.44 -20.41
C ASP A 159 -1.95 -2.25 -19.26
N LYS A 160 -2.20 -1.29 -18.35
CA LYS A 160 -1.25 -0.89 -17.30
C LYS A 160 -1.93 -0.78 -15.94
N LYS A 161 -1.24 -1.26 -14.91
CA LYS A 161 -1.62 -1.09 -13.51
C LYS A 161 -1.53 0.38 -13.08
N PRO A 162 -2.33 0.82 -12.09
CA PRO A 162 -2.20 2.15 -11.51
C PRO A 162 -0.78 2.36 -10.98
N ARG A 163 -0.21 3.54 -11.21
CA ARG A 163 0.98 3.98 -10.45
C ARG A 163 0.57 4.22 -8.99
N TYR A 164 1.52 4.10 -8.05
CA TYR A 164 1.20 4.20 -6.62
C TYR A 164 0.38 5.47 -6.29
N TYR A 165 0.76 6.64 -6.81
CA TYR A 165 0.04 7.88 -6.53
C TYR A 165 -1.39 7.92 -7.14
N GLN A 166 -1.67 7.14 -8.19
CA GLN A 166 -3.01 6.97 -8.74
C GLN A 166 -3.84 6.04 -7.85
N ASP A 167 -3.23 4.97 -7.32
CA ASP A 167 -3.87 4.13 -6.29
C ASP A 167 -4.26 4.96 -5.07
N VAL A 168 -3.33 5.77 -4.53
CA VAL A 168 -3.60 6.68 -3.40
C VAL A 168 -4.76 7.61 -3.71
N ALA A 169 -4.76 8.28 -4.86
CA ALA A 169 -5.84 9.20 -5.23
C ALA A 169 -7.21 8.50 -5.32
N VAL A 170 -7.27 7.32 -5.93
CA VAL A 170 -8.51 6.53 -6.03
C VAL A 170 -8.96 6.07 -4.65
N ARG A 171 -8.06 5.47 -3.86
CA ARG A 171 -8.37 4.93 -2.53
C ARG A 171 -8.88 6.03 -1.59
N ARG A 172 -8.17 7.16 -1.49
CA ARG A 172 -8.59 8.29 -0.64
C ARG A 172 -9.92 8.88 -1.05
N ALA A 173 -10.21 8.95 -2.35
CA ALA A 173 -11.52 9.39 -2.82
C ALA A 173 -12.64 8.41 -2.42
N LEU A 174 -12.39 7.10 -2.54
CA LEU A 174 -13.35 6.07 -2.12
C LEU A 174 -13.57 6.09 -0.60
N GLU A 175 -12.51 6.25 0.21
CA GLU A 175 -12.59 6.42 1.67
C GLU A 175 -13.56 7.57 2.04
N GLU A 176 -13.34 8.76 1.50
CA GLU A 176 -14.16 9.94 1.82
C GLU A 176 -15.61 9.81 1.31
N ILE A 177 -15.82 9.17 0.15
CA ILE A 177 -17.18 8.88 -0.36
C ILE A 177 -17.90 7.89 0.57
N LEU A 178 -17.22 6.85 1.03
CA LEU A 178 -17.77 5.89 2.00
C LEU A 178 -18.12 6.57 3.33
N LEU A 179 -17.32 7.54 3.76
CA LEU A 179 -17.60 8.40 4.93
C LEU A 179 -18.73 9.43 4.69
N GLY A 180 -19.38 9.41 3.51
CA GLY A 180 -20.52 10.27 3.20
C GLY A 180 -20.14 11.68 2.76
N ARG A 181 -18.86 11.95 2.44
CA ARG A 181 -18.48 13.26 1.89
C ARG A 181 -19.07 13.43 0.51
N LYS A 182 -19.85 14.51 0.34
CA LYS A 182 -20.54 14.84 -0.90
C LYS A 182 -19.70 15.66 -1.89
N ARG A 183 -18.59 16.25 -1.42
CA ARG A 183 -17.70 17.11 -2.21
C ARG A 183 -16.25 16.77 -1.88
N LEU A 184 -15.47 16.47 -2.91
CA LEU A 184 -14.05 16.11 -2.81
C LEU A 184 -13.25 16.95 -3.82
N LEU A 185 -12.02 17.30 -3.45
CA LEU A 185 -11.05 17.94 -4.35
C LEU A 185 -9.80 17.05 -4.44
N LEU A 186 -9.45 16.64 -5.67
CA LEU A 186 -8.22 15.92 -5.96
C LEU A 186 -7.26 16.80 -6.75
N THR A 187 -6.16 17.20 -6.12
CA THR A 187 -5.13 18.01 -6.77
C THR A 187 -4.07 17.12 -7.41
N MET A 188 -3.99 17.14 -8.74
CA MET A 188 -3.08 16.30 -9.52
C MET A 188 -2.46 17.09 -10.67
N ALA A 189 -1.13 16.97 -10.84
CA ALA A 189 -0.40 17.61 -11.93
C ALA A 189 -0.93 17.18 -13.33
N THR A 190 -0.74 18.02 -14.34
CA THR A 190 -1.05 17.66 -15.74
C THR A 190 -0.15 16.52 -16.21
N GLY A 191 -0.69 15.61 -17.03
CA GLY A 191 0.02 14.39 -17.45
C GLY A 191 0.12 13.26 -16.41
N SER A 192 -0.36 13.45 -15.17
CA SER A 192 -0.32 12.40 -14.14
C SER A 192 -1.43 11.34 -14.25
N GLY A 193 -2.33 11.47 -15.22
CA GLY A 193 -3.41 10.51 -15.47
C GLY A 193 -4.70 10.74 -14.69
N LYS A 194 -5.14 12.00 -14.57
CA LYS A 194 -6.41 12.40 -13.93
C LYS A 194 -7.62 11.62 -14.47
N THR A 195 -7.73 11.48 -15.79
CA THR A 195 -8.82 10.73 -16.44
C THR A 195 -8.85 9.27 -16.00
N TYR A 196 -7.68 8.64 -15.87
CA TYR A 196 -7.57 7.27 -15.38
C TYR A 196 -8.05 7.15 -13.93
N VAL A 197 -7.64 8.07 -13.04
CA VAL A 197 -8.10 8.11 -11.64
C VAL A 197 -9.61 8.29 -11.56
N ALA A 198 -10.18 9.25 -12.28
CA ALA A 198 -11.62 9.49 -12.29
C ALA A 198 -12.41 8.26 -12.80
N PHE A 199 -11.92 7.62 -13.86
CA PHE A 199 -12.50 6.39 -14.38
C PHE A 199 -12.47 5.26 -13.35
N GLN A 200 -11.35 5.04 -12.64
CA GLN A 200 -11.25 3.96 -11.66
C GLN A 200 -12.15 4.20 -10.44
N ILE A 201 -12.30 5.45 -9.98
CA ILE A 201 -13.27 5.80 -8.93
C ILE A 201 -14.68 5.42 -9.40
N ALA A 202 -15.08 5.85 -10.59
CA ALA A 202 -16.39 5.55 -11.15
C ALA A 202 -16.61 4.04 -11.33
N TRP A 203 -15.61 3.33 -11.84
CA TRP A 203 -15.62 1.89 -12.01
C TRP A 203 -15.85 1.17 -10.68
N LYS A 204 -15.04 1.47 -9.66
CA LYS A 204 -15.10 0.81 -8.35
C LYS A 204 -16.43 1.07 -7.65
N LEU A 205 -16.99 2.29 -7.73
CA LEU A 205 -18.30 2.64 -7.18
C LEU A 205 -19.48 1.97 -7.92
N ARG A 206 -19.38 1.85 -9.25
CA ARG A 206 -20.42 1.19 -10.05
C ARG A 206 -20.40 -0.32 -9.86
N LYS A 207 -19.22 -0.95 -9.86
CA LYS A 207 -19.06 -2.40 -9.71
C LYS A 207 -19.31 -2.92 -8.30
N SER A 208 -19.32 -2.03 -7.31
CA SER A 208 -19.77 -2.32 -5.96
C SER A 208 -21.27 -2.08 -5.74
N ASN A 209 -21.99 -1.62 -6.76
CA ASN A 209 -23.37 -1.12 -6.66
C ASN A 209 -23.55 0.04 -5.66
N PHE A 210 -22.46 0.69 -5.22
CA PHE A 210 -22.52 1.79 -4.27
C PHE A 210 -23.19 3.03 -4.86
N LEU A 211 -22.94 3.32 -6.15
CA LEU A 211 -23.64 4.36 -6.92
C LEU A 211 -24.22 3.79 -8.20
N LYS A 212 -25.52 4.06 -8.43
CA LYS A 212 -26.24 3.60 -9.63
C LYS A 212 -26.01 4.48 -10.87
N LYS A 213 -25.80 5.79 -10.69
CA LYS A 213 -25.61 6.76 -11.77
C LYS A 213 -24.38 7.61 -11.48
N ILE A 214 -23.52 7.74 -12.49
CA ILE A 214 -22.29 8.53 -12.43
C ILE A 214 -22.23 9.37 -13.69
N LEU A 215 -22.12 10.69 -13.53
CA LEU A 215 -21.91 11.63 -14.63
C LEU A 215 -20.46 12.10 -14.58
N TYR A 216 -19.74 11.97 -15.70
CA TYR A 216 -18.40 12.51 -15.85
C TYR A 216 -18.44 13.64 -16.89
N PRO A 217 -18.57 14.90 -16.46
CA PRO A 217 -18.45 16.02 -17.37
C PRO A 217 -16.96 16.22 -17.73
N SER A 218 -16.63 16.12 -19.01
CA SER A 218 -15.35 16.56 -19.55
C SER A 218 -15.56 17.81 -20.41
N SER A 219 -14.78 18.85 -20.16
CA SER A 219 -14.72 20.01 -21.05
C SER A 219 -13.94 19.63 -22.32
N HIS A 220 -14.62 19.65 -23.47
CA HIS A 220 -13.96 19.65 -24.78
C HIS A 220 -13.44 21.06 -25.04
N HIS A 221 -12.16 21.30 -24.74
CA HIS A 221 -11.43 22.39 -25.38
C HIS A 221 -10.55 21.76 -26.45
N LEU A 222 -10.96 21.99 -27.70
CA LEU A 222 -10.21 21.73 -28.93
C LEU A 222 -8.93 22.56 -28.94
#